data_AF-A0A367IVX9-F1
#
_entry.id   AF-A0A367IVX9-F1
#
_cell.length_a   1.000
_cell.length_b   1.000
_cell.length_c   1.000
_cell.angle_alpha   90.00
_cell.angle_beta   90.00
_cell.angle_gamma   90.00
#
_symmetry.space_group_name_H-M   'P 1'
#
loop_
_entity.id
_entity.type
_entity.pdbx_description
1 polymer ?
#
loop_
_entity_poly.entity_id
_entity_poly.type
_entity_poly.pdbx_seq_one_letter_code
_entity_poly.pdbx_strand_id
1 'polypeptide(L)'
;AFLDATGSLWSSGALSGKFVGTFFSTASQHGGQETTAYTLLTYFAHHGLNYVPLGFANANLFDNSEVIGGSAYGAGTVANGDGSRLPSKKELDIANTQGENFAKLLNVYHHGLGLSNSTKVAEDAPPVSESANDTPVPEVKEPVQKEKKERTPSVKKESKCFCM
;
A
#
# COMPACT_ATOMS: atom_id res chain seq x y z
N ALA A 1 21.14 -2.38 19.68
CA ALA A 1 22.44 -2.83 19.12
C ALA A 1 22.49 -2.76 17.59
N PHE A 2 21.73 -3.59 16.84
CA PHE A 2 21.77 -3.56 15.36
C PHE A 2 21.24 -2.24 14.77
N LEU A 3 20.04 -1.81 15.16
CA LEU A 3 19.45 -0.56 14.68
C LEU A 3 20.22 0.68 15.13
N ASP A 4 20.81 0.66 16.34
CA ASP A 4 21.62 1.80 16.83
C ASP A 4 22.92 1.99 16.01
N ALA A 5 23.38 0.94 15.32
CA ALA A 5 24.57 1.00 14.48
C ALA A 5 24.33 1.68 13.12
N THR A 6 23.11 2.14 12.81
CA THR A 6 22.76 2.72 11.50
C THR A 6 22.89 4.24 11.45
N GLY A 7 23.56 4.88 12.42
CA GLY A 7 23.70 6.34 12.49
C GLY A 7 24.32 7.00 11.24
N SER A 8 25.27 6.34 10.57
CA SER A 8 25.84 6.83 9.30
C SER A 8 24.85 6.73 8.13
N LEU A 9 24.03 5.68 8.09
CA LEU A 9 22.95 5.50 7.11
C LEU A 9 21.85 6.54 7.33
N TRP A 10 21.55 6.89 8.58
CA TRP A 10 20.65 7.98 8.93
C TRP A 10 21.19 9.32 8.43
N SER A 11 22.43 9.67 8.80
CA SER A 11 23.02 10.97 8.45
C SER A 11 23.17 11.19 6.95
N SER A 12 23.31 10.11 6.16
CA SER A 12 23.39 10.18 4.69
C SER A 12 22.04 10.05 3.99
N GLY A 13 20.95 9.78 4.72
CA GLY A 13 19.64 9.50 4.13
C GLY A 13 19.57 8.20 3.32
N ALA A 14 20.52 7.28 3.51
CA ALA A 14 20.68 6.08 2.67
C ALA A 14 19.48 5.11 2.71
N LEU A 15 18.65 5.18 3.76
CA LEU A 15 17.43 4.37 3.90
C LEU A 15 16.15 5.12 3.48
N SER A 16 16.25 6.41 3.17
CA SER A 16 15.09 7.24 2.83
C SER A 16 14.38 6.71 1.58
N GLY A 17 13.04 6.64 1.63
CA GLY A 17 12.19 6.16 0.55
C GLY A 17 12.13 4.64 0.39
N LYS A 18 12.95 3.87 1.12
CA LYS A 18 12.88 2.41 1.10
C LYS A 18 11.65 1.91 1.87
N PHE A 19 11.11 0.78 1.45
CA PHE A 19 9.93 0.19 2.07
C PHE A 19 10.33 -0.79 3.19
N VAL A 20 9.49 -0.85 4.22
CA VAL A 20 9.68 -1.74 5.36
C VAL A 20 8.36 -2.34 5.81
N GLY A 21 8.40 -3.60 6.21
CA GLY A 21 7.30 -4.29 6.89
C GLY A 21 7.82 -4.95 8.17
N THR A 22 6.90 -5.31 9.07
CA THR A 22 7.23 -5.93 10.36
C THR A 22 6.54 -7.28 10.50
N PHE A 23 7.23 -8.22 11.15
CA PHE A 23 6.68 -9.47 11.65
C PHE A 23 7.30 -9.76 13.02
N PHE A 24 6.61 -10.48 13.89
CA PHE A 24 7.04 -10.66 15.28
C PHE A 24 6.58 -11.98 15.88
N SER A 25 7.17 -12.32 17.02
CA SER A 25 6.78 -13.48 17.83
C SER A 25 6.74 -13.06 19.29
N THR A 26 5.74 -13.54 20.04
CA THR A 26 5.61 -13.28 21.47
C THR A 26 5.37 -14.56 22.24
N ALA A 27 5.76 -14.58 23.52
CA ALA A 27 5.48 -15.70 24.40
C ALA A 27 3.98 -15.82 24.76
N SER A 28 3.29 -14.68 24.92
CA SER A 28 1.89 -14.61 25.35
C SER A 28 1.02 -13.83 24.38
N GLN A 29 -0.30 -14.04 24.45
CA GLN A 29 -1.27 -13.56 23.46
C GLN A 29 -1.30 -12.03 23.27
N HIS A 30 -1.09 -11.25 24.34
CA HIS A 30 -1.12 -9.78 24.28
C HIS A 30 0.17 -9.13 24.75
N GLY A 31 1.18 -9.94 25.08
CA GLY A 31 2.50 -9.48 25.52
C GLY A 31 3.35 -9.01 24.34
N GLY A 32 2.92 -7.96 23.65
CA GLY A 32 3.69 -7.32 22.58
C GLY A 32 3.29 -7.65 21.14
N GLN A 33 2.15 -8.30 20.89
CA GLN A 33 1.65 -8.62 19.53
C GLN A 33 1.31 -7.35 18.70
N GLU A 34 1.22 -6.19 19.35
CA GLU A 34 0.98 -4.91 18.66
C GLU A 34 2.11 -3.93 18.96
N THR A 35 2.45 -3.78 20.25
CA THR A 35 3.39 -2.75 20.70
C THR A 35 4.82 -2.96 20.21
N THR A 36 5.23 -4.19 19.91
CA THR A 36 6.55 -4.48 19.30
C THR A 36 6.69 -3.80 17.94
N ALA A 37 5.68 -3.92 17.07
CA ALA A 37 5.69 -3.25 15.77
C ALA A 37 5.44 -1.74 15.91
N TYR A 38 4.52 -1.34 16.79
CA TYR A 38 4.18 0.07 17.02
C TYR A 38 5.40 0.90 17.44
N THR A 39 6.24 0.39 18.35
CA THR A 39 7.41 1.11 18.84
C THR A 39 8.49 1.27 17.76
N LEU A 40 8.60 0.35 16.81
CA LEU A 40 9.52 0.45 15.65
C LEU A 40 9.11 1.55 14.66
N LEU A 41 7.85 2.02 14.66
CA LEU A 41 7.42 3.09 13.76
C LEU A 41 8.22 4.38 13.96
N THR A 42 8.65 4.66 15.19
CA THR A 42 9.50 5.82 15.50
C THR A 42 10.85 5.74 14.78
N TYR A 43 11.46 4.56 14.76
CA TYR A 43 12.70 4.30 14.03
C TYR A 43 12.50 4.43 12.51
N PHE A 44 11.41 3.88 11.98
CA PHE A 44 11.10 3.99 10.55
C PHE A 44 10.93 5.44 10.11
N ALA A 45 10.22 6.24 10.91
CA ALA A 45 10.02 7.67 10.66
C ALA A 45 11.36 8.43 10.62
N HIS A 46 12.25 8.19 11.58
CA HIS A 46 13.55 8.87 11.63
C HIS A 46 14.46 8.53 10.44
N HIS A 47 14.37 7.32 9.88
CA HIS A 47 15.13 6.91 8.70
C HIS A 47 14.46 7.26 7.36
N GLY A 48 13.24 7.82 7.38
CA GLY A 48 12.48 8.10 6.15
C GLY A 48 11.99 6.84 5.44
N LEU A 49 11.75 5.76 6.17
CA LEU A 49 11.26 4.49 5.63
C LEU A 49 9.75 4.54 5.40
N ASN A 50 9.30 4.00 4.27
CA ASN A 50 7.89 3.82 3.94
C ASN A 50 7.36 2.53 4.60
N TYR A 51 6.65 2.68 5.72
CA TYR A 51 6.07 1.55 6.42
C TYR A 51 4.81 1.00 5.71
N VAL A 52 4.79 -0.31 5.48
CA VAL A 52 3.69 -1.03 4.85
C VAL A 52 3.05 -1.96 5.90
N PRO A 53 1.88 -1.60 6.44
CA PRO A 53 1.16 -2.46 7.37
C PRO A 53 0.53 -3.66 6.65
N LEU A 54 0.25 -4.72 7.40
CA LEU A 54 -0.57 -5.83 6.91
C LEU A 54 -2.05 -5.42 6.80
N GLY A 55 -2.54 -4.60 7.75
CA GLY A 55 -3.95 -4.33 7.92
C GLY A 55 -4.74 -5.60 8.27
N PHE A 56 -5.99 -5.67 7.85
CA PHE A 56 -6.86 -6.85 8.03
C PHE A 56 -7.03 -7.63 6.72
N ALA A 57 -5.97 -7.73 5.92
CA ALA A 57 -6.02 -8.31 4.59
C ALA A 57 -6.29 -9.83 4.56
N ASN A 58 -6.05 -10.54 5.68
CA ASN A 58 -6.28 -11.98 5.81
C ASN A 58 -7.43 -12.26 6.78
N ALA A 59 -8.38 -13.10 6.35
CA ALA A 59 -9.59 -13.42 7.13
C ALA A 59 -9.30 -14.14 8.45
N ASN A 60 -8.15 -14.83 8.57
CA ASN A 60 -7.76 -15.52 9.80
C ASN A 60 -7.56 -14.56 10.98
N LEU A 61 -7.32 -13.26 10.75
CA LEU A 61 -7.22 -12.25 11.83
C LEU A 61 -8.55 -12.00 12.54
N PHE A 62 -9.68 -12.42 11.98
CA PHE A 62 -11.01 -12.30 12.59
C PHE A 62 -11.46 -13.57 13.31
N ASP A 63 -10.68 -14.64 13.22
CA ASP A 63 -11.03 -15.92 13.81
C ASP A 63 -10.71 -15.94 15.30
N ASN A 64 -11.73 -16.29 16.10
CA ASN A 64 -11.66 -16.37 17.56
C ASN A 64 -11.78 -17.82 18.06
N SER A 65 -11.73 -18.82 17.18
CA SER A 65 -11.81 -20.24 17.53
C SER A 65 -10.52 -20.81 18.12
N GLU A 66 -9.38 -20.17 17.85
CA GLU A 66 -8.09 -20.53 18.40
C GLU A 66 -7.21 -19.30 18.60
N VAL A 67 -6.11 -19.46 19.34
CA VAL A 67 -5.13 -18.39 19.51
C VAL A 67 -4.37 -18.20 18.21
N ILE A 68 -4.47 -17.00 17.64
CA ILE A 68 -3.81 -16.59 16.40
C ILE A 68 -3.00 -15.33 16.71
N GLY A 69 -1.70 -15.36 16.39
CA GLY A 69 -0.83 -14.18 16.44
C GLY A 69 -1.00 -13.27 15.23
N GLY A 70 -0.48 -12.05 15.36
CA GLY A 70 -0.55 -11.00 14.36
C GLY A 70 -1.56 -9.92 14.69
N SER A 71 -1.45 -8.82 13.96
CA SER A 71 -2.31 -7.64 14.11
C SER A 71 -2.30 -6.83 12.82
N ALA A 72 -3.02 -5.70 12.80
CA ALA A 72 -2.96 -4.76 11.67
C ALA A 72 -1.53 -4.27 11.38
N TYR A 73 -0.64 -4.29 12.37
CA TYR A 73 0.76 -3.87 12.24
C TYR A 73 1.66 -4.92 11.57
N GLY A 74 1.20 -6.15 11.38
CA GLY A 74 2.00 -7.20 10.77
C GLY A 74 1.62 -8.60 11.22
N ALA A 75 2.12 -9.59 10.49
CA ALA A 75 2.00 -10.99 10.84
C ALA A 75 2.75 -11.27 12.14
N GLY A 76 2.18 -12.16 12.95
CA GLY A 76 2.74 -12.53 14.23
C GLY A 76 2.46 -13.98 14.56
N THR A 77 3.19 -14.51 15.53
CA THR A 77 2.97 -15.85 16.09
C THR A 77 3.11 -15.83 17.60
N VAL A 78 2.35 -16.69 18.29
CA VAL A 78 2.48 -16.89 19.74
C VAL A 78 3.28 -18.18 20.01
N ALA A 79 4.38 -18.08 20.73
CA ALA A 79 5.33 -19.18 20.91
C ALA A 79 5.20 -19.97 22.23
N ASN A 80 4.25 -19.60 23.10
CA ASN A 80 4.22 -19.97 24.53
C ASN A 80 5.40 -19.41 25.33
N GLY A 81 5.29 -19.44 26.67
CA GLY A 81 6.35 -19.01 27.58
C GLY A 81 7.63 -19.85 27.51
N ASP A 82 7.51 -21.11 27.10
CA ASP A 82 8.61 -22.05 26.93
C ASP A 82 9.12 -22.14 25.47
N GLY A 83 8.51 -21.41 24.53
CA GLY A 83 8.86 -21.47 23.11
C GLY A 83 8.40 -22.74 22.39
N SER A 84 7.58 -23.59 23.02
CA SER A 84 7.18 -24.89 22.47
C SER A 84 6.17 -24.80 21.31
N ARG A 85 5.37 -23.72 21.24
CA ARG A 85 4.36 -23.56 20.19
C ARG A 85 5.01 -23.04 18.92
N LEU A 86 4.88 -23.80 17.84
CA LEU A 86 5.27 -23.39 16.51
C LEU A 86 4.17 -22.56 15.84
N PRO A 87 4.50 -21.77 14.79
CA PRO A 87 3.52 -21.04 14.02
C PRO A 87 2.41 -21.95 13.49
N SER A 88 1.16 -21.56 13.72
CA SER A 88 0.02 -22.31 13.19
C SER A 88 -0.10 -22.13 11.67
N LYS A 89 -0.88 -23.00 11.02
CA LYS A 89 -1.15 -22.86 9.59
C LYS A 89 -1.79 -21.51 9.25
N LYS A 90 -2.65 -20.98 10.13
CA LYS A 90 -3.29 -19.66 9.97
C LYS A 90 -2.30 -18.52 10.10
N GLU A 91 -1.36 -18.60 11.05
CA GLU A 91 -0.29 -17.60 11.21
C GLU A 91 0.65 -17.58 10.00
N LEU A 92 0.98 -18.75 9.45
CA LEU A 92 1.77 -18.85 8.21
C LEU A 92 1.02 -18.28 7.00
N ASP A 93 -0.28 -18.53 6.89
CA ASP A 93 -1.12 -17.97 5.83
C ASP A 93 -1.22 -16.43 5.90
N ILE A 94 -1.33 -15.89 7.12
CA ILE A 94 -1.27 -14.44 7.38
C ILE A 94 0.08 -13.87 6.92
N ALA A 95 1.20 -14.53 7.26
CA ALA A 95 2.53 -14.10 6.84
C ALA A 95 2.72 -14.14 5.31
N ASN A 96 2.21 -15.18 4.64
CA ASN A 96 2.20 -15.26 3.18
C ASN A 96 1.40 -14.10 2.56
N THR A 97 0.21 -13.82 3.10
CA THR A 97 -0.62 -12.70 2.65
C THR A 97 0.11 -11.36 2.80
N GLN A 98 0.84 -11.16 3.91
CA GLN A 98 1.65 -9.97 4.10
C GLN A 98 2.74 -9.85 3.03
N GLY A 99 3.49 -10.93 2.78
CA GLY A 99 4.56 -10.96 1.79
C GLY A 99 4.05 -10.66 0.38
N GLU A 100 2.92 -11.27 -0.01
CA GLU A 100 2.28 -11.00 -1.29
C GLU A 100 1.85 -9.55 -1.44
N ASN A 101 1.19 -8.98 -0.43
CA ASN A 101 0.70 -7.61 -0.48
C ASN A 101 1.86 -6.61 -0.52
N PHE A 102 2.92 -6.86 0.25
CA PHE A 102 4.14 -6.07 0.23
C PHE A 102 4.81 -6.10 -1.15
N ALA A 103 4.96 -7.29 -1.75
CA ALA A 103 5.54 -7.45 -3.07
C ALA A 103 4.69 -6.78 -4.17
N LYS A 104 3.35 -6.93 -4.11
CA LYS A 104 2.42 -6.26 -5.03
C LYS A 104 2.58 -4.74 -4.98
N LEU A 105 2.65 -4.16 -3.77
CA LEU A 105 2.85 -2.71 -3.60
C LEU A 105 4.18 -2.25 -4.19
N LEU A 106 5.27 -2.96 -3.89
CA LEU A 106 6.58 -2.66 -4.43
C LEU A 106 6.63 -2.71 -5.96
N ASN A 107 6.02 -3.74 -6.55
CA ASN A 107 5.95 -3.86 -8.01
C ASN A 107 5.24 -2.65 -8.62
N VAL A 108 4.08 -2.26 -8.09
CA VAL A 108 3.34 -1.06 -8.55
C VAL A 108 4.19 0.19 -8.43
N TYR A 109 4.88 0.37 -7.29
CA TYR A 109 5.76 1.51 -7.06
C TYR A 109 6.92 1.56 -8.08
N HIS A 110 7.62 0.45 -8.30
CA HIS A 110 8.73 0.37 -9.24
C HIS A 110 8.30 0.55 -10.70
N HIS A 111 7.14 0.00 -11.09
CA HIS A 111 6.56 0.24 -12.41
C HIS A 111 6.20 1.72 -12.60
N GLY A 112 5.61 2.36 -11.59
CA GLY A 112 5.27 3.79 -11.63
C GLY A 112 6.50 4.70 -11.78
N LEU A 113 7.60 4.38 -11.10
CA LEU A 113 8.88 5.10 -11.28
C LEU A 113 9.42 4.98 -12.71
N GLY A 114 9.30 3.81 -13.34
CA GLY A 114 9.71 3.60 -14.73
C GLY A 114 8.95 4.49 -15.72
N LEU A 115 7.65 4.67 -15.49
CA LEU A 115 6.82 5.56 -16.30
C LEU A 115 7.20 7.03 -16.08
N SER A 116 7.32 7.46 -14.82
CA SER A 116 7.71 8.84 -14.47
C SER A 116 9.05 9.26 -15.08
N ASN A 117 10.04 8.37 -15.07
CA ASN A 117 11.35 8.65 -15.66
C ASN A 117 11.30 8.75 -17.19
N SER A 118 10.41 7.99 -17.85
CA SER A 118 10.19 8.10 -19.30
C SER A 118 9.51 9.40 -19.70
N THR A 119 8.56 9.90 -18.89
CA THR A 119 7.84 11.15 -19.18
C THR A 119 8.73 12.38 -19.03
N LYS A 120 9.67 12.40 -18.07
CA LYS A 120 10.64 13.51 -17.93
C LYS A 120 11.56 13.68 -19.14
N VAL A 121 11.91 12.60 -19.84
CA VAL A 121 12.73 12.68 -21.06
C VAL A 121 11.98 13.36 -22.22
N ALA A 122 10.64 13.32 -22.24
CA ALA A 122 9.85 13.94 -23.29
C ALA A 122 9.63 15.45 -23.08
N GLU A 123 9.74 15.96 -21.85
CA GLU A 123 9.50 17.38 -21.51
C GLU A 123 10.76 18.25 -21.66
N ASP A 124 11.96 17.67 -21.55
CA ASP A 124 13.25 18.37 -21.71
C ASP A 124 13.71 18.49 -23.19
N ALA A 125 12.87 18.12 -24.17
CA ALA A 125 13.15 18.36 -25.58
C ALA A 125 13.05 19.88 -25.88
N PRO A 126 14.02 20.49 -26.60
CA PRO A 126 14.02 21.94 -26.82
C PRO A 126 12.76 22.39 -27.56
N PRO A 127 12.24 23.60 -27.29
CA PRO A 127 11.05 24.10 -27.96
C PRO A 127 11.31 24.15 -29.46
N VAL A 128 10.52 23.40 -30.22
CA VAL A 128 10.55 23.44 -31.68
C VAL A 128 10.14 24.86 -32.08
N SER A 129 11.07 25.59 -32.70
CA SER A 129 10.83 26.93 -33.19
C SER A 129 9.67 26.91 -34.19
N GLU A 130 8.63 27.64 -33.86
CA GLU A 130 7.44 27.85 -34.67
C GLU A 130 7.84 28.59 -35.97
N SER A 131 7.76 27.91 -37.12
CA SER A 131 7.76 28.58 -38.42
C SER A 131 6.39 28.40 -39.05
N ALA A 132 5.60 29.47 -39.00
CA ALA A 132 4.36 29.61 -39.71
C ALA A 132 4.54 29.24 -41.20
N ASN A 133 3.65 28.40 -41.73
CA ASN A 133 3.30 28.48 -43.13
C ASN A 133 1.81 28.17 -43.31
N ASP A 134 1.16 29.20 -43.85
CA ASP A 134 -0.24 29.39 -44.14
C ASP A 134 -0.56 28.77 -45.51
N THR A 135 -1.48 27.80 -45.59
CA THR A 135 -2.33 27.51 -46.78
C THR A 135 -3.40 26.43 -46.50
N PRO A 136 -4.48 26.32 -47.30
CA PRO A 136 -5.85 26.54 -46.83
C PRO A 136 -6.64 25.26 -46.56
N VAL A 137 -7.64 25.40 -45.69
CA VAL A 137 -8.60 24.36 -45.28
C VAL A 137 -9.42 23.86 -46.49
N PRO A 138 -9.48 22.55 -46.77
CA PRO A 138 -10.56 21.97 -47.56
C PRO A 138 -11.68 21.47 -46.64
N GLU A 139 -12.89 21.95 -46.93
CA GLU A 139 -14.16 21.58 -46.31
C GLU A 139 -14.58 20.14 -46.65
N VAL A 140 -14.81 19.27 -45.65
CA VAL A 140 -15.57 18.01 -45.84
C VAL A 140 -16.43 17.66 -44.60
N LYS A 141 -17.70 18.04 -44.71
CA LYS A 141 -18.98 17.37 -44.31
C LYS A 141 -18.99 16.34 -43.16
N GLU A 142 -19.73 16.70 -42.10
CA GLU A 142 -20.16 15.82 -41.00
C GLU A 142 -21.09 14.68 -41.45
N PRO A 143 -20.95 13.45 -40.90
CA PRO A 143 -22.02 12.48 -40.86
C PRO A 143 -22.71 12.44 -39.48
N VAL A 144 -24.01 12.72 -39.51
CA VAL A 144 -25.01 12.46 -38.46
C VAL A 144 -25.14 10.97 -38.20
N GLN A 145 -25.07 10.48 -36.94
CA GLN A 145 -25.90 9.36 -36.43
C GLN A 145 -26.15 9.36 -34.90
N LYS A 146 -27.39 9.74 -34.56
CA LYS A 146 -28.38 9.10 -33.64
C LYS A 146 -27.95 8.67 -32.23
N GLU A 147 -28.30 9.51 -31.25
CA GLU A 147 -28.40 9.17 -29.83
C GLU A 147 -29.79 8.56 -29.51
N LYS A 148 -29.84 7.32 -28.99
CA LYS A 148 -31.05 6.72 -28.42
C LYS A 148 -31.18 7.17 -26.96
N LYS A 149 -32.22 7.93 -26.66
CA LYS A 149 -32.58 8.37 -25.30
C LYS A 149 -33.82 7.62 -24.82
N GLU A 150 -33.66 6.75 -23.85
CA GLU A 150 -34.70 6.22 -22.97
C GLU A 150 -33.98 5.68 -21.71
N ARG A 151 -34.42 5.86 -20.46
CA ARG A 151 -35.74 6.14 -19.90
C ARG A 151 -35.53 6.54 -18.42
N THR A 152 -36.20 7.58 -17.91
CA THR A 152 -36.52 7.72 -16.47
C THR A 152 -37.99 8.09 -16.35
N PRO A 153 -38.71 7.57 -15.36
CA PRO A 153 -39.08 8.38 -14.17
C PRO A 153 -38.86 7.58 -12.85
N SER A 154 -38.33 8.15 -11.76
CA SER A 154 -38.97 9.02 -10.74
C SER A 154 -40.20 8.33 -10.09
N VAL A 155 -40.47 8.23 -8.77
CA VAL A 155 -40.09 8.92 -7.52
C VAL A 155 -40.56 8.03 -6.33
N LYS A 156 -39.91 8.11 -5.14
CA LYS A 156 -40.49 8.40 -3.77
C LYS A 156 -39.66 7.72 -2.65
N LYS A 157 -38.92 8.54 -1.88
CA LYS A 157 -39.19 9.02 -0.50
C LYS A 157 -38.96 7.94 0.57
N GLU A 158 -37.89 8.09 1.36
CA GLU A 158 -37.97 8.50 2.77
C GLU A 158 -36.58 8.63 3.40
N SER A 159 -36.31 9.81 3.96
CA SER A 159 -35.15 10.11 4.78
C SER A 159 -35.43 9.69 6.22
N LYS A 160 -34.58 8.83 6.79
CA LYS A 160 -34.39 8.78 8.25
C LYS A 160 -32.90 8.79 8.56
N CYS A 161 -32.45 9.96 8.99
CA CYS A 161 -31.23 10.15 9.74
C CYS A 161 -31.43 9.45 11.10
N PHE A 162 -30.54 8.54 11.48
CA PHE A 162 -30.48 8.00 12.83
C PHE A 162 -29.02 8.06 13.27
N CYS A 163 -28.72 9.05 14.11
CA CYS A 163 -27.51 9.09 14.93
C CYS A 163 -27.86 8.48 16.29
N MET A 164 -27.07 7.51 16.72
CA MET A 164 -26.80 7.18 18.11
C MET A 164 -25.43 6.54 18.20
#